data_AF-A0A0K2TS53-F1
#
_entry.id   AF-A0A0K2TS53-F1
#
_cell.length_a   1.000
_cell.length_b   1.000
_cell.length_c   1.000
_cell.angle_alpha   90.00
_cell.angle_beta   90.00
_cell.angle_gamma   90.00
#
_symmetry.space_group_name_H-M   'P 1'
#
loop_
_entity.id
_entity.type
_entity.pdbx_description
1 polymer ?
#
loop_
_entity_poly.entity_id
_entity_poly.type
_entity_poly.pdbx_seq_one_letter_code
_entity_poly.pdbx_strand_id
1 'polypeptide(L)'
;FQYMKDAAVLLGHKLTEVEGKLQNILDFEIKMANLTKSKDEKKDISVLYNKMQIKNLTTLNPCIDWLDYINSFLKTTQVQNEDNVIVSEPSYVKNLYGLMFDSSLEVVKDYARWRVIESSIPNLNAAAQNISEAFSNNLYGTSSKQSIEITCIQLVSNKLKHAVGAMYVRDFFKESSKKNIKDMIHSIRLELYKILANATWLGEETKKNALD
;
A
#
# COMPACT_ATOMS: atom_id res chain seq x y z
N PHE A 1 19.81 6.69 -3.61
CA PHE A 1 20.53 6.78 -2.32
C PHE A 1 20.68 8.22 -1.80
N GLN A 2 20.79 9.25 -2.66
CA GLN A 2 20.97 10.66 -2.22
C GLN A 2 19.91 11.13 -1.20
N TYR A 3 18.63 10.80 -1.42
CA TYR A 3 17.55 11.12 -0.48
C TYR A 3 17.81 10.64 0.97
N MET A 4 18.37 9.44 1.14
CA MET A 4 18.72 8.91 2.47
C MET A 4 19.85 9.71 3.12
N LYS A 5 20.84 10.14 2.33
CA LYS A 5 21.96 10.97 2.79
C LYS A 5 21.48 12.34 3.23
N ASP A 6 20.65 12.99 2.41
CA ASP A 6 20.10 14.31 2.69
C ASP A 6 19.24 14.29 3.97
N ALA A 7 18.42 13.25 4.12
CA ALA A 7 17.64 13.01 5.33
C ALA A 7 18.53 12.83 6.58
N ALA A 8 19.61 12.07 6.48
CA ALA A 8 20.52 11.85 7.61
C ALA A 8 21.24 13.15 8.03
N VAL A 9 21.69 13.96 7.07
CA VAL A 9 22.30 15.28 7.34
C VAL A 9 21.30 16.22 7.98
N LEU A 10 20.06 16.26 7.47
CA LEU A 10 18.98 17.06 8.05
C LEU A 10 18.73 16.70 9.52
N LEU A 11 18.83 15.42 9.88
CA LEU A 11 18.68 14.92 11.25
C LEU A 11 19.94 15.09 12.11
N GLY A 12 20.98 15.75 11.60
CA GLY A 12 22.19 16.11 12.35
C GLY A 12 23.31 15.07 12.33
N HIS A 13 23.23 14.05 11.47
CA HIS A 13 24.29 13.05 11.34
C HIS A 13 25.38 13.47 10.35
N LYS A 14 26.64 13.11 10.63
CA LYS A 14 27.74 13.23 9.68
C LYS A 14 27.74 12.04 8.72
N LEU A 15 27.80 12.28 7.42
CA LEU A 15 27.75 11.21 6.41
C LEU A 15 28.85 10.16 6.60
N THR A 16 30.06 10.57 7.00
CA THR A 16 31.18 9.65 7.27
C THR A 16 30.87 8.60 8.35
N GLU A 17 29.90 8.86 9.23
CA GLU A 17 29.52 7.95 10.33
C GLU A 17 28.34 7.03 9.96
N VAL A 18 27.46 7.46 9.05
CA VAL A 18 26.19 6.76 8.77
C VAL A 18 26.09 6.19 7.36
N GLU A 19 26.96 6.57 6.42
CA GLU A 19 26.84 6.16 5.01
C GLU A 19 26.86 4.64 4.84
N GLY A 20 27.73 3.93 5.56
CA GLY A 20 27.74 2.46 5.54
C GLY A 20 26.44 1.84 6.07
N LYS A 21 25.83 2.43 7.10
CA LYS A 21 24.53 1.96 7.62
C LYS A 21 23.42 2.22 6.62
N LEU A 22 23.40 3.40 6.01
CA LEU A 22 22.44 3.74 4.97
C LEU A 22 22.57 2.78 3.77
N GLN A 23 23.79 2.41 3.37
CA GLN A 23 24.00 1.44 2.28
C GLN A 23 23.45 0.06 2.66
N ASN A 24 23.72 -0.41 3.89
CA ASN A 24 23.17 -1.67 4.38
C ASN A 24 21.63 -1.68 4.40
N ILE A 25 21.00 -0.55 4.78
CA ILE A 25 19.54 -0.39 4.73
C ILE A 25 19.05 -0.53 3.29
N LEU A 26 19.69 0.14 2.33
CA LEU A 26 19.32 0.08 0.91
C LEU A 26 19.48 -1.34 0.35
N ASP A 27 20.60 -2.01 0.64
CA ASP A 27 20.85 -3.37 0.17
C ASP A 27 19.83 -4.36 0.75
N PHE A 28 19.45 -4.18 2.01
CA PHE A 28 18.38 -4.96 2.65
C PHE A 28 17.02 -4.71 1.98
N GLU A 29 16.69 -3.46 1.65
CA GLU A 29 15.46 -3.09 0.93
C GLU A 29 15.43 -3.69 -0.48
N ILE A 30 16.55 -3.69 -1.21
CA ILE A 30 16.68 -4.33 -2.52
C ILE A 30 16.43 -5.84 -2.42
N LYS A 31 17.01 -6.50 -1.40
CA LYS A 31 16.76 -7.93 -1.18
C LYS A 31 15.27 -8.20 -0.92
N MET A 32 14.61 -7.41 -0.07
CA MET A 32 13.16 -7.54 0.14
C MET A 32 12.35 -7.30 -1.13
N ALA A 33 12.72 -6.30 -1.93
CA ALA A 33 12.04 -6.02 -3.19
C ALA A 33 12.13 -7.22 -4.16
N ASN A 34 13.29 -7.88 -4.25
CA ASN A 34 13.49 -9.08 -5.08
C ASN A 34 12.66 -10.30 -4.62
N LEU A 35 12.21 -10.34 -3.37
CA LEU A 35 11.33 -11.39 -2.87
C LEU A 35 9.85 -11.15 -3.24
N THR A 36 9.50 -9.92 -3.61
CA THR A 36 8.12 -9.52 -3.87
C THR A 36 7.70 -9.94 -5.28
N LYS A 37 6.49 -10.49 -5.44
CA LYS A 37 5.97 -10.79 -6.77
C LYS A 37 5.86 -9.54 -7.64
N SER A 38 6.06 -9.69 -8.94
CA SER A 38 5.88 -8.61 -9.91
C SER A 38 4.42 -8.14 -9.96
N LYS A 39 4.19 -6.93 -10.49
CA LYS A 39 2.82 -6.40 -10.63
C LYS A 39 1.93 -7.27 -11.51
N ASP A 40 2.49 -7.93 -12.52
CA ASP A 40 1.74 -8.79 -13.43
C ASP A 40 1.26 -10.06 -12.75
N GLU A 41 2.09 -10.67 -11.90
CA GLU A 41 1.71 -11.82 -11.09
C GLU A 41 0.61 -11.51 -10.07
N LYS A 42 0.50 -10.25 -9.63
CA LYS A 42 -0.55 -9.79 -8.70
C LYS A 42 -1.87 -9.42 -9.37
N LYS A 43 -1.96 -9.44 -10.71
CA LYS A 43 -3.22 -9.11 -11.43
C LYS A 43 -4.29 -10.17 -11.22
N ASP A 44 -3.90 -11.43 -11.02
CA ASP A 44 -4.83 -12.49 -10.67
C ASP A 44 -5.16 -12.41 -9.17
N ILE A 45 -6.32 -11.83 -8.86
CA ILE A 45 -6.80 -11.64 -7.49
C ILE A 45 -6.96 -12.99 -6.78
N SER A 46 -7.26 -14.07 -7.52
CA SER A 46 -7.40 -15.41 -6.92
C SER A 46 -6.10 -15.91 -6.31
N VAL A 47 -4.95 -15.56 -6.92
CA VAL A 47 -3.60 -15.91 -6.43
C VAL A 47 -3.26 -15.17 -5.13
N LEU A 48 -3.92 -14.04 -4.84
CA LEU A 48 -3.74 -13.28 -3.60
C LEU A 48 -4.63 -13.77 -2.46
N TYR A 49 -5.57 -14.69 -2.73
CA TYR A 49 -6.49 -15.21 -1.70
C TYR A 49 -5.95 -16.54 -1.12
N ASN A 50 -4.96 -16.46 -0.22
CA ASN A 50 -4.43 -17.64 0.46
C ASN A 50 -4.90 -17.66 1.91
N LYS A 51 -6.03 -18.32 2.16
CA LYS A 51 -6.60 -18.47 3.50
C LYS A 51 -5.83 -19.54 4.29
N MET A 52 -5.33 -19.20 5.47
CA MET A 52 -4.67 -20.13 6.40
C MET A 52 -4.92 -19.76 7.86
N GLN A 53 -4.71 -20.71 8.76
CA GLN A 53 -4.82 -20.46 10.21
C GLN A 53 -3.59 -19.69 10.72
N ILE A 54 -3.76 -18.87 11.76
CA ILE A 54 -2.66 -18.07 12.36
C ILE A 54 -1.50 -18.96 12.82
N LYS A 55 -1.78 -20.16 13.35
CA LYS A 55 -0.70 -21.13 13.69
C LYS A 55 0.15 -21.56 12.49
N ASN A 56 -0.45 -21.68 11.30
CA ASN A 56 0.27 -22.05 10.08
C ASN A 56 1.14 -20.88 9.60
N LEU A 57 0.68 -19.64 9.78
CA LEU A 57 1.46 -18.43 9.51
C LEU A 57 2.70 -18.35 10.42
N THR A 58 2.54 -18.73 11.69
CA THR A 58 3.65 -18.81 12.66
C THR A 58 4.67 -19.87 12.27
N THR A 59 4.22 -20.99 11.72
CA THR A 59 5.13 -22.02 11.17
C THR A 59 5.84 -21.53 9.91
N LEU A 60 5.18 -20.70 9.10
CA LEU A 60 5.72 -20.14 7.85
C LEU A 60 6.83 -19.11 8.10
N ASN A 61 6.69 -18.30 9.15
CA ASN A 61 7.70 -17.34 9.59
C ASN A 61 7.70 -17.27 11.13
N PRO A 62 8.58 -18.04 11.80
CA PRO A 62 8.66 -18.07 13.25
C PRO A 62 9.44 -16.90 13.87
N CYS A 63 9.99 -15.97 13.07
CA CYS A 63 10.63 -14.76 13.61
C CYS A 63 9.63 -13.79 14.24
N ILE A 64 8.33 -13.95 13.96
CA ILE A 64 7.26 -13.08 14.45
C ILE A 64 6.26 -13.95 15.19
N ASP A 65 5.93 -13.57 16.43
CA ASP A 65 4.75 -14.10 17.11
C ASP A 65 3.51 -13.45 16.49
N TRP A 66 2.96 -14.09 15.46
CA TRP A 66 1.84 -13.52 14.70
C TRP A 66 0.56 -13.40 15.52
N LEU A 67 0.34 -14.30 16.47
CA LEU A 67 -0.85 -14.25 17.32
C LEU A 67 -0.78 -13.02 18.23
N ASP A 68 0.33 -12.86 18.94
CA ASP A 68 0.54 -11.69 19.81
C ASP A 68 0.58 -10.40 18.99
N TYR A 69 1.29 -10.40 17.86
CA TYR A 69 1.37 -9.25 16.96
C TYR A 69 -0.03 -8.80 16.50
N ILE A 70 -0.86 -9.71 15.99
CA ILE A 70 -2.22 -9.37 15.54
C ILE A 70 -3.06 -8.88 16.73
N ASN A 71 -3.03 -9.59 17.85
CA ASN A 71 -3.80 -9.24 19.04
C ASN A 71 -3.37 -7.90 19.67
N SER A 72 -2.12 -7.47 19.49
CA SER A 72 -1.63 -6.17 19.96
C SER A 72 -2.35 -4.98 19.29
N PHE A 73 -2.89 -5.16 18.07
CA PHE A 73 -3.66 -4.13 17.38
C PHE A 73 -5.17 -4.22 17.65
N LEU A 74 -5.66 -5.39 18.06
CA LEU A 74 -7.08 -5.62 18.26
C LEU A 74 -7.50 -5.28 19.71
N LYS A 75 -8.09 -4.09 19.89
CA LYS A 75 -8.47 -3.59 21.22
C LYS A 75 -9.72 -4.25 21.83
N THR A 76 -10.67 -4.67 20.99
CA THR A 76 -12.01 -5.11 21.43
C THR A 76 -12.28 -6.59 21.22
N THR A 77 -11.54 -7.24 20.32
CA THR A 77 -11.71 -8.65 19.98
C THR A 77 -10.34 -9.30 19.97
N GLN A 78 -10.24 -10.53 20.47
CA GLN A 78 -9.00 -11.30 20.42
C GLN A 78 -9.20 -12.46 19.46
N VAL A 79 -8.20 -12.72 18.62
CA VAL A 79 -8.15 -13.88 17.74
C VAL A 79 -7.39 -15.02 18.41
N GLN A 80 -7.69 -16.24 17.99
CA GLN A 80 -7.05 -17.48 18.42
C GLN A 80 -6.21 -18.08 17.28
N ASN A 81 -5.35 -19.04 17.62
CA ASN A 81 -4.47 -19.69 16.64
C ASN A 81 -5.22 -20.39 15.50
N GLU A 82 -6.45 -20.83 15.75
CA GLU A 82 -7.33 -21.52 14.81
C GLU A 82 -8.04 -20.56 13.85
N ASP A 83 -8.06 -19.27 14.16
CA ASP A 83 -8.70 -18.27 13.32
C ASP A 83 -7.97 -18.13 11.98
N ASN A 84 -8.74 -17.82 10.95
CA ASN A 84 -8.24 -17.74 9.59
C ASN A 84 -7.82 -16.32 9.23
N VAL A 85 -6.69 -16.21 8.56
CA VAL A 85 -6.17 -14.99 7.95
C VAL A 85 -5.94 -15.22 6.46
N ILE A 86 -6.11 -14.17 5.66
CA ILE A 86 -5.76 -14.20 4.24
C ILE A 86 -4.35 -13.64 4.11
N VAL A 87 -3.43 -14.47 3.62
CA VAL A 87 -2.03 -14.09 3.39
C VAL A 87 -1.84 -13.89 1.89
N SER A 88 -1.62 -12.65 1.45
CA SER A 88 -1.57 -12.37 0.01
C SER A 88 -0.40 -13.04 -0.71
N GLU A 89 0.77 -13.13 -0.06
CA GLU A 89 1.97 -13.75 -0.63
C GLU A 89 2.67 -14.64 0.40
N PRO A 90 2.23 -15.91 0.58
CA PRO A 90 2.87 -16.82 1.52
C PRO A 90 4.36 -17.06 1.23
N SER A 91 4.73 -17.09 -0.06
CA SER A 91 6.14 -17.21 -0.48
C SER A 91 7.00 -16.04 0.00
N TYR A 92 6.47 -14.82 -0.05
CA TYR A 92 7.15 -13.63 0.45
C TYR A 92 7.37 -13.75 1.97
N VAL A 93 6.33 -14.11 2.73
CA VAL A 93 6.43 -14.26 4.19
C VAL A 93 7.47 -15.31 4.58
N LYS A 94 7.52 -16.44 3.87
CA LYS A 94 8.53 -17.49 4.06
C LYS A 94 9.94 -17.03 3.69
N ASN A 95 10.11 -16.34 2.58
CA ASN A 95 11.43 -15.90 2.14
C ASN A 95 11.95 -14.73 2.99
N LEU A 96 11.05 -13.89 3.50
CA LEU A 96 11.37 -12.83 4.45
C LEU A 96 11.94 -13.41 5.75
N TYR A 97 11.41 -14.56 6.23
CA TYR A 97 12.01 -15.27 7.35
C TYR A 97 13.49 -15.62 7.09
N GLY A 98 13.79 -16.21 5.93
CA GLY A 98 15.18 -16.53 5.55
C GLY A 98 16.07 -15.28 5.50
N LEU A 99 15.58 -14.22 4.85
CA LEU A 99 16.32 -12.95 4.76
C LEU A 99 16.57 -12.32 6.14
N MET A 100 15.59 -12.36 7.05
CA MET A 100 15.75 -11.84 8.41
C MET A 100 16.72 -12.68 9.24
N PHE A 101 16.72 -14.00 9.06
CA PHE A 101 17.64 -14.90 9.74
C PHE A 101 19.10 -14.69 9.28
N ASP A 102 19.30 -14.47 7.98
CA ASP A 102 20.63 -14.26 7.39
C ASP A 102 21.17 -12.83 7.61
N SER A 103 20.31 -11.89 8.03
CA SER A 103 20.68 -10.49 8.26
C SER A 103 20.99 -10.23 9.72
N SER A 104 21.88 -9.27 10.00
CA SER A 104 22.11 -8.85 11.39
C SER A 104 20.88 -8.12 11.94
N LEU A 105 20.59 -8.32 13.23
CA LEU A 105 19.49 -7.63 13.91
C LEU A 105 19.62 -6.10 13.82
N GLU A 106 20.85 -5.58 13.76
CA GLU A 106 21.09 -4.15 13.60
C GLU A 106 20.57 -3.62 12.26
N VAL A 107 20.80 -4.33 11.14
CA VAL A 107 20.30 -3.93 9.82
C VAL A 107 18.78 -3.95 9.78
N VAL A 108 18.14 -4.96 10.38
CA VAL A 108 16.67 -5.04 10.47
C VAL A 108 16.10 -3.86 11.28
N LYS A 109 16.72 -3.53 12.41
CA LYS A 109 16.33 -2.37 13.24
C LYS A 109 16.54 -1.05 12.52
N ASP A 110 17.67 -0.90 11.83
CA ASP A 110 18.01 0.32 11.09
C ASP A 110 17.07 0.52 9.89
N TYR A 111 16.68 -0.56 9.20
CA TYR A 111 15.63 -0.51 8.18
C TYR A 111 14.30 -0.08 8.78
N ALA A 112 13.85 -0.69 9.89
CA ALA A 112 12.60 -0.32 10.53
C ALA A 112 12.56 1.16 10.96
N ARG A 113 13.67 1.68 11.52
CA ARG A 113 13.84 3.09 11.84
C ARG A 113 13.77 3.96 10.58
N TRP A 114 14.46 3.57 9.52
CA TRP A 114 14.42 4.28 8.25
C TRP A 114 13.00 4.41 7.69
N ARG A 115 12.17 3.36 7.75
CA ARG A 115 10.76 3.43 7.32
C ARG A 115 9.93 4.45 8.11
N VAL A 116 10.20 4.59 9.41
CA VAL A 116 9.56 5.63 10.25
C VAL A 116 10.08 7.03 9.89
N ILE A 117 11.39 7.17 9.69
CA ILE A 117 12.02 8.44 9.30
C ILE A 117 11.48 8.91 7.95
N GLU A 118 11.51 8.05 6.93
CA GLU A 118 11.03 8.35 5.58
C GLU A 118 9.58 8.83 5.60
N SER A 119 8.69 8.13 6.32
CA SER A 119 7.28 8.52 6.41
C SER A 119 7.03 9.81 7.19
N SER A 120 7.98 10.22 8.03
CA SER A 120 7.88 11.44 8.84
C SER A 120 8.37 12.68 8.10
N ILE A 121 9.40 12.56 7.24
CA ILE A 121 10.05 13.68 6.54
C ILE A 121 9.06 14.68 5.89
N PRO A 122 8.03 14.26 5.14
CA PRO A 122 7.09 15.20 4.49
C PRO A 122 6.29 16.06 5.47
N ASN A 123 6.25 15.69 6.76
CA ASN A 123 5.44 16.35 7.79
C ASN A 123 6.28 17.23 8.74
N LEU A 124 7.58 17.38 8.49
CA LEU A 124 8.48 18.21 9.31
C LEU A 124 8.55 19.65 8.75
N ASN A 125 9.68 20.32 8.98
CA ASN A 125 9.91 21.69 8.52
C ASN A 125 10.09 21.79 6.99
N ALA A 126 10.16 23.02 6.49
CA ALA A 126 10.32 23.30 5.06
C ALA A 126 11.57 22.66 4.43
N ALA A 127 12.67 22.54 5.19
CA ALA A 127 13.89 21.89 4.69
C ALA A 127 13.68 20.39 4.43
N ALA A 128 13.00 19.69 5.35
CA ALA A 128 12.61 18.29 5.17
C ALA A 128 11.67 18.09 3.98
N GLN A 129 10.67 18.96 3.86
CA GLN A 129 9.70 18.93 2.77
C GLN A 129 10.39 19.09 1.42
N ASN A 130 11.33 20.03 1.30
CA ASN A 130 12.10 20.22 0.06
C ASN A 130 12.91 18.98 -0.33
N ILE A 131 13.48 18.24 0.64
CA ILE A 131 14.20 16.98 0.37
C ILE A 131 13.25 15.92 -0.17
N SER A 132 12.07 15.75 0.44
CA SER A 132 11.05 14.81 -0.06
C SER A 132 10.52 15.22 -1.43
N GLU A 133 10.25 16.51 -1.64
CA GLU A 133 9.78 17.03 -2.94
C GLU A 133 10.81 16.81 -4.04
N ALA A 134 12.09 17.07 -3.78
CA ALA A 134 13.16 16.82 -4.74
C ALA A 134 13.25 15.33 -5.12
N PHE A 135 13.09 14.44 -4.14
CA PHE A 135 13.03 13.01 -4.41
C PHE A 135 11.80 12.61 -5.25
N SER A 136 10.61 13.09 -4.89
CA SER A 136 9.38 12.85 -5.66
C SER A 136 9.48 13.42 -7.08
N ASN A 137 10.04 14.62 -7.26
CA ASN A 137 10.24 15.26 -8.55
C ASN A 137 11.13 14.44 -9.47
N ASN A 138 12.22 13.89 -8.94
CA ASN A 138 13.09 12.99 -9.69
C ASN A 138 12.40 11.66 -10.03
N LEU A 139 11.55 11.15 -9.15
CA LEU A 139 10.83 9.88 -9.36
C LEU A 139 9.74 9.99 -10.43
N TYR A 140 8.99 11.10 -10.42
CA TYR A 140 7.83 11.30 -11.30
C TYR A 140 8.11 12.19 -12.51
N GLY A 141 9.32 12.75 -12.62
CA GLY A 141 9.70 13.66 -13.70
C GLY A 141 8.99 15.01 -13.63
N THR A 142 8.60 15.46 -12.43
CA THR A 142 7.93 16.74 -12.20
C THR A 142 8.94 17.83 -11.83
N SER A 143 8.71 19.06 -12.27
CA SER A 143 9.64 20.19 -12.07
C SER A 143 9.09 21.31 -11.17
N SER A 144 7.81 21.26 -10.79
CA SER A 144 7.16 22.31 -10.00
C SER A 144 6.86 21.88 -8.57
N LYS A 145 7.12 22.79 -7.62
CA LYS A 145 6.67 22.65 -6.23
C LYS A 145 5.15 22.85 -6.20
N GLN A 146 4.43 21.87 -5.68
CA GLN A 146 2.99 22.00 -5.46
C GLN A 146 2.72 23.10 -4.43
N SER A 147 1.71 23.94 -4.66
CA SER A 147 1.37 25.00 -3.70
C SER A 147 0.91 24.41 -2.37
N ILE A 148 1.23 25.09 -1.27
CA ILE A 148 0.85 24.67 0.09
C ILE A 148 -0.67 24.51 0.20
N GLU A 149 -1.44 25.40 -0.43
CA GLU A 149 -2.90 25.34 -0.44
C GLU A 149 -3.42 24.02 -1.03
N ILE A 150 -2.91 23.60 -2.20
CA ILE A 150 -3.32 22.34 -2.82
C ILE A 150 -2.88 21.17 -1.96
N THR A 151 -1.67 21.20 -1.39
CA THR A 151 -1.16 20.16 -0.48
C THR A 151 -2.05 20.01 0.76
N CYS A 152 -2.46 21.11 1.39
CA CYS A 152 -3.37 21.10 2.53
C CYS A 152 -4.75 20.55 2.15
N ILE A 153 -5.31 20.99 1.01
CA ILE A 153 -6.59 20.47 0.51
C ILE A 153 -6.52 18.96 0.26
N GLN A 154 -5.43 18.48 -0.36
CA GLN A 154 -5.23 17.04 -0.59
C GLN A 154 -5.09 16.26 0.72
N LEU A 155 -4.36 16.79 1.69
CA LEU A 155 -4.21 16.15 3.01
C LEU A 155 -5.56 15.99 3.71
N VAL A 156 -6.34 17.08 3.80
CA VAL A 156 -7.67 17.06 4.41
C VAL A 156 -8.62 16.17 3.62
N SER A 157 -8.60 16.26 2.29
CA SER A 157 -9.41 15.40 1.42
C SER A 157 -9.06 13.93 1.60
N ASN A 158 -7.79 13.57 1.79
CA ASN A 158 -7.35 12.19 1.98
C ASN A 158 -7.69 11.63 3.37
N LYS A 159 -7.61 12.45 4.42
CA LYS A 159 -7.91 12.03 5.80
C LYS A 159 -9.41 12.07 6.13
N LEU A 160 -10.14 13.02 5.54
CA LEU A 160 -11.55 13.31 5.83
C LEU A 160 -12.43 13.21 4.56
N LYS A 161 -12.16 12.20 3.71
CA LYS A 161 -12.82 11.97 2.41
C LYS A 161 -14.33 12.18 2.43
N HIS A 162 -15.02 11.59 3.41
CA HIS A 162 -16.48 11.65 3.50
C HIS A 162 -16.99 13.04 3.90
N ALA A 163 -16.32 13.72 4.84
CA ALA A 163 -16.74 15.05 5.29
C ALA A 163 -16.55 16.09 4.17
N VAL A 164 -15.37 16.10 3.54
CA VAL A 164 -15.08 16.97 2.40
C VAL A 164 -16.01 16.65 1.22
N GLY A 165 -16.24 15.37 0.94
CA GLY A 165 -17.16 14.93 -0.11
C GLY A 165 -18.61 15.39 0.15
N ALA A 166 -19.08 15.32 1.40
CA ALA A 166 -20.42 15.78 1.76
C ALA A 166 -20.59 17.30 1.59
N MET A 167 -19.56 18.08 1.96
CA MET A 167 -19.54 19.53 1.71
C MET A 167 -19.59 19.82 0.20
N TYR A 168 -18.72 19.15 -0.57
CA TYR A 168 -18.68 19.33 -2.02
C TYR A 168 -20.01 18.99 -2.70
N VAL A 169 -20.64 17.88 -2.29
CA VAL A 169 -21.96 17.48 -2.82
C VAL A 169 -23.03 18.51 -2.49
N ARG A 170 -23.03 19.07 -1.27
CA ARG A 170 -24.01 20.08 -0.87
C ARG A 170 -23.93 21.35 -1.71
N ASP A 171 -22.71 21.79 -2.01
CA ASP A 171 -22.50 23.10 -2.64
C ASP A 171 -22.48 23.03 -4.17
N PHE A 172 -22.01 21.91 -4.75
CA PHE A 172 -21.72 21.82 -6.18
C PHE A 172 -22.45 20.70 -6.92
N PHE A 173 -23.00 19.70 -6.23
CA PHE A 173 -23.61 18.55 -6.89
C PHE A 173 -25.14 18.70 -7.04
N LYS A 174 -25.62 18.68 -8.28
CA LYS A 174 -27.05 18.76 -8.60
C LYS A 174 -27.69 17.37 -8.60
N GLU A 175 -28.84 17.23 -7.97
CA GLU A 175 -29.57 15.95 -7.95
C GLU A 175 -29.99 15.49 -9.37
N SER A 176 -30.21 16.42 -10.31
CA SER A 176 -30.46 16.08 -11.72
C SER A 176 -29.28 15.35 -12.37
N SER A 177 -28.04 15.71 -12.04
CA SER A 177 -26.85 15.02 -12.52
C SER A 177 -26.83 13.56 -12.05
N LYS A 178 -27.23 13.30 -10.81
CA LYS A 178 -27.34 11.94 -10.26
C LYS A 178 -28.35 11.09 -11.04
N LYS A 179 -29.51 11.67 -11.38
CA LYS A 179 -30.52 10.98 -12.18
C LYS A 179 -29.97 10.63 -13.56
N ASN A 180 -29.39 11.60 -14.27
CA ASN A 180 -28.83 11.39 -15.60
C ASN A 180 -27.73 10.32 -15.60
N ILE A 181 -26.84 10.33 -14.62
CA ILE A 181 -25.78 9.31 -14.49
C ILE A 181 -26.37 7.93 -14.15
N LYS A 182 -27.40 7.85 -13.31
CA LYS A 182 -28.10 6.58 -13.04
C LYS A 182 -28.75 6.01 -14.30
N ASP A 183 -29.41 6.85 -15.09
CA ASP A 183 -30.04 6.44 -16.34
C ASP A 183 -28.97 5.95 -17.34
N MET A 184 -27.84 6.67 -17.44
CA MET A 184 -26.70 6.25 -18.27
C MET A 184 -26.11 4.91 -17.82
N ILE A 185 -25.87 4.71 -16.52
CA ILE A 185 -25.37 3.44 -15.96
C ILE A 185 -26.37 2.31 -16.25
N HIS A 186 -27.67 2.58 -16.13
CA HIS A 186 -28.71 1.61 -16.45
C HIS A 186 -28.66 1.22 -17.94
N SER A 187 -28.58 2.19 -18.86
CA SER A 187 -28.44 1.93 -20.29
C SER A 187 -27.17 1.14 -20.62
N ILE A 188 -26.03 1.46 -20.00
CA ILE A 188 -24.78 0.71 -20.17
C ILE A 188 -24.95 -0.74 -19.71
N ARG A 189 -25.60 -0.97 -18.56
CA ARG A 189 -25.88 -2.33 -18.06
C ARG A 189 -26.79 -3.11 -19.00
N LEU A 190 -27.85 -2.49 -19.51
CA LEU A 190 -28.75 -3.13 -20.49
C LEU A 190 -28.00 -3.54 -21.76
N GLU A 191 -27.12 -2.68 -22.26
CA GLU A 191 -26.34 -3.00 -23.46
C GLU A 191 -25.31 -4.10 -23.18
N LEU A 192 -24.68 -4.10 -22.00
CA LEU A 192 -23.80 -5.18 -21.56
C LEU A 192 -24.56 -6.52 -21.50
N TYR A 193 -25.79 -6.55 -21.00
CA TYR A 193 -26.60 -7.78 -20.99
C TYR A 193 -26.89 -8.31 -22.40
N LYS A 194 -27.17 -7.43 -23.37
CA LYS A 194 -27.35 -7.85 -24.77
C LYS A 194 -26.06 -8.43 -25.35
N ILE A 195 -24.93 -7.79 -25.08
CA ILE A 195 -23.60 -8.26 -25.53
C ILE A 195 -23.31 -9.65 -24.93
N LEU A 196 -23.54 -9.84 -23.64
CA LEU A 196 -23.32 -11.12 -22.95
C LEU A 196 -24.26 -12.22 -23.46
N ALA A 197 -25.53 -11.89 -23.70
CA ALA A 197 -26.51 -12.85 -24.24
C ALA A 197 -26.08 -13.37 -25.63
N ASN A 198 -25.56 -12.47 -26.48
CA ASN A 198 -25.14 -12.78 -27.84
C ASN A 198 -23.68 -13.26 -27.96
N ALA A 199 -22.93 -13.31 -26.86
CA ALA A 199 -21.54 -13.76 -26.86
C ALA A 199 -21.45 -15.24 -27.23
N THR A 200 -20.75 -15.54 -28.32
CA THR A 200 -20.55 -16.91 -28.83
C THR A 200 -19.43 -17.67 -28.12
N TRP A 201 -18.59 -16.97 -27.36
CA TRP A 201 -17.46 -17.54 -26.62
C TRP A 201 -17.81 -17.94 -25.18
N LEU A 202 -19.00 -17.58 -24.68
CA LEU A 202 -19.49 -17.96 -23.36
C LEU A 202 -20.37 -19.20 -23.43
N GLY A 203 -20.08 -20.20 -22.58
CA GLY A 203 -20.99 -21.33 -22.36
C GLY A 203 -22.28 -20.88 -21.66
N GLU A 204 -23.35 -21.67 -21.81
CA GLU A 204 -24.68 -21.34 -21.31
C GLU A 204 -24.73 -21.11 -19.77
N GLU A 205 -24.02 -21.94 -19.00
CA GLU A 205 -23.94 -21.78 -17.54
C GLU A 205 -23.22 -20.49 -17.14
N THR A 206 -22.08 -20.17 -17.77
CA THR A 206 -21.34 -18.93 -17.52
C THR A 206 -22.16 -17.70 -17.93
N LYS A 207 -22.90 -17.79 -19.04
CA LYS A 207 -23.78 -16.74 -19.52
C LYS A 207 -24.91 -16.48 -18.53
N LYS A 208 -25.51 -17.52 -17.97
CA LYS A 208 -26.51 -17.40 -16.90
C LYS A 208 -25.93 -16.69 -15.68
N ASN A 209 -24.78 -17.15 -15.18
CA ASN A 209 -24.11 -16.55 -14.02
C ASN A 209 -23.68 -15.09 -14.26
N ALA A 210 -23.39 -14.70 -15.51
CA ALA A 210 -23.02 -13.33 -15.85
C ALA A 210 -24.22 -12.38 -15.95
N LEU A 211 -25.43 -12.92 -16.13
CA LEU A 211 -26.68 -12.16 -16.24
C LEU A 211 -27.44 -12.06 -14.91
N ASP A 212 -27.17 -12.97 -13.96
CA ASP A 212 -27.66 -12.93 -12.57
C ASP A 212 -27.07 -11.74 -11.78
#